data_AF-A0A7S4HFR0-F1
#
_entry.id   AF-A0A7S4HFR0-F1
#
_cell.length_a   1.000
_cell.length_b   1.000
_cell.length_c   1.000
_cell.angle_alpha   90.00
_cell.angle_beta   90.00
_cell.angle_gamma   90.00
#
_symmetry.space_group_name_H-M   'P 1'
#
loop_
_entity.id
_entity.type
_entity.pdbx_description
1 polymer ?
#
loop_
_entity_poly.entity_id
_entity_poly.type
_entity_poly.pdbx_seq_one_letter_code
_entity_poly.pdbx_strand_id
1 'polypeptide(L)'
;APEGGGSQSDVTKLDAALANARRLVKTTPEVGDEMRAATEKRTSVLHHLARVRLDAAQTVPALEQALEYARSVGLSDADPAFKSVEGRLVTKMKEHALEALRLALREGAEASAAN
;
A
#
# COMPACT_ATOMS: atom_id res chain seq x y z
N ALA A 1 -24.82 -32.03 -30.88
CA ALA A 1 -24.49 -30.68 -30.39
C ALA A 1 -23.01 -30.46 -30.61
N PRO A 2 -22.58 -29.59 -31.54
CA PRO A 2 -21.20 -29.12 -31.58
C PRO A 2 -21.12 -27.82 -30.75
N GLU A 3 -20.30 -27.77 -29.70
CA GLU A 3 -18.83 -27.57 -29.68
C GLU A 3 -18.48 -26.07 -29.60
N GLY A 4 -17.56 -25.76 -28.68
CA GLY A 4 -17.20 -24.41 -28.29
C GLY A 4 -16.57 -23.60 -29.42
N GLY A 5 -16.98 -22.34 -29.52
CA GLY A 5 -16.48 -21.39 -30.52
C GLY A 5 -16.03 -20.05 -29.95
N GLY A 6 -15.75 -19.98 -28.64
CA GLY A 6 -15.65 -18.70 -27.92
C GLY A 6 -14.28 -18.01 -27.88
N SER A 7 -13.22 -18.52 -28.51
CA SER A 7 -11.86 -18.16 -28.04
C SER A 7 -10.87 -17.58 -29.05
N GLN A 8 -11.17 -17.50 -30.36
CA GLN A 8 -10.18 -17.02 -31.34
C GLN A 8 -10.56 -15.67 -32.00
N SER A 9 -11.86 -15.41 -32.20
CA SER A 9 -12.33 -14.13 -32.75
C SER A 9 -12.22 -12.98 -31.76
N ASP A 10 -12.31 -13.27 -30.46
CA ASP A 10 -12.35 -12.22 -29.44
C ASP A 10 -10.95 -11.80 -29.00
N VAL A 11 -9.99 -12.73 -29.01
CA VAL A 11 -8.56 -12.43 -28.83
C VAL A 11 -8.07 -11.54 -29.98
N THR A 12 -8.41 -11.85 -31.22
CA THR A 12 -8.00 -11.06 -32.40
C THR A 12 -8.65 -9.67 -32.44
N LYS A 13 -9.89 -9.51 -31.98
CA LYS A 13 -10.52 -8.20 -31.80
C LYS A 13 -9.87 -7.38 -30.69
N LEU A 14 -9.49 -8.03 -29.59
CA LEU A 14 -8.80 -7.38 -28.46
C LEU A 14 -7.42 -6.86 -28.87
N ASP A 15 -6.66 -7.67 -29.61
CA ASP A 15 -5.35 -7.29 -30.15
C ASP A 15 -5.47 -6.14 -31.17
N ALA A 16 -6.48 -6.18 -32.04
CA ALA A 16 -6.76 -5.10 -32.97
C ALA A 16 -7.14 -3.80 -32.24
N ALA A 17 -7.97 -3.87 -31.19
CA ALA A 17 -8.32 -2.71 -30.37
C ALA A 17 -7.09 -2.14 -29.65
N LEU A 18 -6.22 -3.01 -29.12
CA LEU A 18 -4.98 -2.60 -28.44
C LEU A 18 -3.98 -1.95 -29.41
N ALA A 19 -3.84 -2.50 -30.62
CA ALA A 19 -3.00 -1.91 -31.67
C ALA A 19 -3.53 -0.54 -32.10
N ASN A 20 -4.86 -0.39 -32.24
CA ASN A 20 -5.48 0.87 -32.59
C ASN A 20 -5.35 1.93 -31.48
N ALA A 21 -5.54 1.53 -30.21
CA ALA A 21 -5.33 2.40 -29.06
C ALA A 21 -3.88 2.90 -28.97
N ARG A 22 -2.89 2.01 -29.16
CA ARG A 22 -1.46 2.38 -29.23
C ARG A 22 -1.17 3.35 -30.38
N ARG A 23 -1.82 3.16 -31.52
CA ARG A 23 -1.66 4.02 -32.69
C ARG A 23 -2.26 5.41 -32.45
N LEU A 24 -3.44 5.48 -31.83
CA LEU A 24 -4.10 6.73 -31.44
C LEU A 24 -3.24 7.55 -30.47
N VAL A 25 -2.65 6.91 -29.46
CA VAL A 25 -1.73 7.58 -28.53
C VAL A 25 -0.46 8.11 -29.25
N LYS A 26 0.01 7.42 -30.29
CA LYS A 26 1.19 7.84 -31.07
C LYS A 26 0.89 8.96 -32.06
N THR A 27 -0.32 9.01 -32.64
CA THR A 27 -0.70 10.01 -33.66
C THR A 27 -1.29 11.28 -33.07
N THR A 28 -1.73 11.23 -31.81
CA THR A 28 -2.39 12.35 -31.12
C THR A 28 -1.67 12.60 -29.79
N PRO A 29 -0.63 13.47 -29.78
CA PRO A 29 0.17 13.76 -28.60
C PRO A 29 -0.69 14.23 -27.41
N GLU A 30 -1.75 15.01 -27.70
CA GLU A 30 -2.69 15.53 -26.70
C GLU A 30 -3.36 14.42 -25.89
N VAL A 31 -3.74 13.30 -26.53
CA VAL A 31 -4.31 12.14 -25.85
C VAL A 31 -3.28 11.47 -24.93
N GLY A 32 -2.01 11.43 -25.35
CA GLY A 32 -0.92 10.94 -24.51
C GLY A 32 -0.65 11.83 -23.30
N ASP A 33 -0.71 13.15 -23.49
CA ASP A 33 -0.50 14.14 -22.44
C ASP A 33 -1.66 14.17 -21.44
N GLU A 34 -2.91 14.05 -21.88
CA GLU A 34 -4.08 13.88 -21.01
C GLU A 34 -3.98 12.60 -20.17
N MET A 35 -3.57 11.49 -20.78
CA MET A 35 -3.39 10.22 -20.09
C MET A 35 -2.25 10.27 -19.06
N ARG A 36 -1.16 10.99 -19.37
CA ARG A 36 -0.06 11.27 -18.44
C ARG A 36 -0.55 12.14 -17.28
N ALA A 37 -1.24 13.25 -17.56
CA ALA A 37 -1.78 14.15 -16.54
C ALA A 37 -2.79 13.44 -15.61
N ALA A 38 -3.66 12.58 -16.16
CA ALA A 38 -4.58 11.77 -15.37
C ALA A 38 -3.84 10.78 -14.46
N THR A 39 -2.74 10.18 -14.95
CA THR A 39 -1.90 9.26 -14.18
C THR A 39 -1.16 9.99 -13.06
N GLU A 40 -0.56 11.14 -13.34
CA GLU A 40 0.11 11.98 -12.34
C GLU A 40 -0.86 12.44 -11.25
N LYS A 41 -2.06 12.90 -11.65
CA LYS A 41 -3.12 13.27 -10.70
C LYS A 41 -3.54 12.09 -9.83
N ARG A 42 -3.70 10.91 -10.41
CA ARG A 42 -4.02 9.68 -9.66
C ARG A 42 -2.93 9.35 -8.64
N THR A 43 -1.67 9.38 -9.05
CA THR A 43 -0.53 9.12 -8.15
C THR A 43 -0.50 10.13 -7.00
N SER A 44 -0.72 11.41 -7.28
CA SER A 44 -0.82 12.47 -6.27
C SER A 44 -1.93 12.20 -5.25
N VAL A 45 -3.12 11.81 -5.70
CA VAL A 45 -4.25 11.45 -4.82
C VAL A 45 -3.92 10.23 -3.96
N LEU A 46 -3.28 9.19 -4.54
CA LEU A 46 -2.88 8.00 -3.79
C LEU A 46 -1.83 8.31 -2.72
N HIS A 47 -0.84 9.15 -3.04
CA HIS A 47 0.15 9.63 -2.07
C HIS A 47 -0.50 10.42 -0.94
N HIS A 48 -1.46 11.32 -1.27
CA HIS A 48 -2.18 12.06 -0.25
C HIS A 48 -2.99 11.13 0.68
N LEU A 49 -3.69 10.15 0.12
CA LEU A 49 -4.42 9.15 0.89
C LEU A 49 -3.48 8.32 1.79
N ALA A 50 -2.29 7.96 1.30
CA ALA A 50 -1.30 7.26 2.10
C ALA A 50 -0.85 8.10 3.31
N ARG A 51 -0.58 9.40 3.11
CA ARG A 51 -0.26 10.32 4.21
C ARG A 51 -1.39 10.44 5.24
N VAL A 52 -2.63 10.56 4.78
CA VAL A 52 -3.80 10.60 5.69
C VAL A 52 -3.90 9.32 6.51
N ARG A 53 -3.69 8.15 5.90
CA ARG A 53 -3.70 6.87 6.61
C ARG A 53 -2.56 6.75 7.62
N LEU A 54 -1.37 7.22 7.26
CA LEU A 54 -0.21 7.29 8.15
C LEU A 54 -0.49 8.18 9.36
N ASP A 55 -1.11 9.34 9.17
CA ASP A 55 -1.44 10.25 10.26
C ASP A 55 -2.54 9.71 11.18
N ALA A 56 -3.55 9.03 10.61
CA ALA A 56 -4.68 8.46 11.35
C ALA A 56 -4.33 7.18 12.13
N ALA A 57 -3.23 6.50 11.80
CA ALA A 57 -2.83 5.26 12.45
C ALA A 57 -2.32 5.49 13.89
N GLN A 58 -2.88 4.75 14.86
CA GLN A 58 -2.56 4.92 16.29
C GLN A 58 -2.11 3.65 17.00
N THR A 59 -2.43 2.48 16.47
CA THR A 59 -2.07 1.17 17.03
C THR A 59 -0.95 0.53 16.22
N VAL A 60 -0.18 -0.37 16.82
CA VAL A 60 0.90 -1.10 16.11
C VAL A 60 0.38 -1.73 14.81
N PRO A 61 -0.73 -2.51 14.79
CA PRO A 61 -1.23 -3.09 13.55
C PRO A 61 -1.67 -2.04 12.51
N ALA A 62 -2.27 -0.92 12.95
CA ALA A 62 -2.68 0.13 12.03
C ALA A 62 -1.48 0.88 11.43
N LEU A 63 -0.42 1.07 12.21
CA LEU A 63 0.82 1.71 11.75
C LEU A 63 1.52 0.81 10.70
N GLU A 64 1.59 -0.50 10.94
CA GLU A 64 2.13 -1.47 9.98
C GLU A 64 1.34 -1.47 8.67
N GLN A 65 0.01 -1.55 8.73
CA GLN A 65 -0.85 -1.51 7.55
C GLN A 65 -0.74 -0.19 6.78
N ALA A 66 -0.63 0.94 7.49
CA ALA A 66 -0.47 2.25 6.85
C ALA A 66 0.89 2.37 6.14
N LEU A 67 1.97 1.86 6.72
CA LEU A 67 3.30 1.81 6.10
C LEU A 67 3.32 0.88 4.88
N GLU A 68 2.71 -0.31 4.97
CA GLU A 68 2.59 -1.23 3.85
C GLU A 68 1.83 -0.59 2.68
N TYR A 69 0.69 0.03 2.98
CA TYR A 69 -0.09 0.77 1.98
C TYR A 69 0.73 1.90 1.34
N ALA A 70 1.45 2.69 2.15
CA ALA A 70 2.30 3.77 1.65
C ALA A 70 3.38 3.25 0.68
N ARG A 71 4.05 2.14 1.00
CA ARG A 71 5.00 1.47 0.10
C ARG A 71 4.33 1.00 -1.19
N SER A 72 3.13 0.42 -1.09
CA SER A 72 2.40 -0.12 -2.25
C SER A 72 2.03 0.93 -3.29
N VAL A 73 1.84 2.19 -2.87
CA VAL A 73 1.54 3.31 -3.77
C VAL A 73 2.78 4.11 -4.18
N GLY A 74 3.99 3.67 -3.77
CA GLY A 74 5.25 4.32 -4.12
C GLY A 74 5.61 5.52 -3.26
N LEU A 75 4.99 5.69 -2.08
CA LEU A 75 5.42 6.72 -1.14
C LEU A 75 6.81 6.33 -0.60
N SER A 76 7.79 7.18 -0.87
CA SER A 76 9.19 6.92 -0.53
C SER A 76 9.43 6.93 0.98
N ASP A 77 10.37 6.09 1.44
CA ASP A 77 10.90 6.13 2.81
C ASP A 77 11.61 7.46 3.15
N ALA A 78 11.89 8.30 2.15
CA ALA A 78 12.37 9.67 2.33
C ALA A 78 11.25 10.66 2.73
N ASP A 79 9.98 10.28 2.59
CA ASP A 79 8.84 11.13 2.98
C ASP A 79 8.83 11.33 4.51
N PRO A 80 8.75 12.59 5.00
CA PRO A 80 8.74 12.88 6.43
C PRO A 80 7.61 12.18 7.21
N ALA A 81 6.43 12.04 6.61
CA ALA A 81 5.30 11.36 7.25
C ALA A 81 5.64 9.88 7.47
N PHE A 82 6.26 9.24 6.46
CA PHE A 82 6.69 7.85 6.53
C PHE A 82 7.66 7.61 7.70
N LYS A 83 8.72 8.43 7.79
CA LYS A 83 9.71 8.34 8.88
C LYS A 83 9.10 8.58 10.26
N SER A 84 8.18 9.53 10.37
CA SER A 84 7.49 9.81 11.63
C SER A 84 6.69 8.59 12.11
N VAL A 85 5.97 7.94 11.20
CA VAL A 85 5.19 6.74 11.50
C VAL A 85 6.09 5.57 11.88
N GLU A 86 7.18 5.35 11.14
CA GLU A 86 8.17 4.32 11.46
C GLU A 86 8.75 4.52 12.87
N GLY A 87 9.10 5.76 13.23
CA GLY A 87 9.55 6.10 14.58
C GLY A 87 8.49 5.80 15.65
N ARG A 88 7.23 6.16 15.41
CA ARG A 88 6.11 5.86 16.33
C ARG A 88 5.88 4.36 16.49
N LEU A 89 5.97 3.59 15.41
CA LEU A 89 5.83 2.14 15.42
C LEU A 89 6.90 1.51 16.31
N VAL A 90 8.17 1.88 16.11
CA VAL A 90 9.29 1.40 16.92
C VAL A 90 9.10 1.72 18.41
N THR A 91 8.66 2.93 18.75
CA THR A 91 8.38 3.31 20.14
C THR A 91 7.28 2.42 20.74
N LYS A 92 6.14 2.27 20.06
CA LYS A 92 5.02 1.47 20.57
C LYS A 92 5.37 0.00 20.73
N MET A 93 6.12 -0.57 19.79
CA MET A 93 6.59 -1.96 19.91
C MET A 93 7.50 -2.14 21.13
N LYS A 94 8.38 -1.17 21.42
CA LYS A 94 9.23 -1.20 22.63
C LYS A 94 8.39 -1.10 23.91
N GLU A 95 7.38 -0.24 23.94
CA GLU A 95 6.46 -0.12 25.08
C GLU A 95 5.75 -1.45 25.35
N HIS A 96 5.18 -2.08 24.32
CA HIS A 96 4.54 -3.39 24.44
C HIS A 96 5.51 -4.48 24.93
N ALA A 97 6.74 -4.51 24.42
CA ALA A 97 7.75 -5.47 24.86
C ALA A 97 8.15 -5.26 26.32
N LEU A 98 8.29 -4.01 26.76
CA LEU A 98 8.58 -3.66 28.15
C LEU A 98 7.44 -4.04 29.10
N GLU A 99 6.19 -3.82 28.69
CA GLU A 99 5.01 -4.24 29.46
C GLU A 99 4.95 -5.76 29.61
N ALA A 100 5.18 -6.51 28.52
CA ALA A 100 5.22 -7.96 28.55
C ALA A 100 6.33 -8.47 29.49
N LEU A 101 7.51 -7.86 29.46
CA LEU A 101 8.62 -8.21 30.36
C LEU A 101 8.27 -7.93 31.83
N ARG A 102 7.64 -6.78 32.12
CA ARG A 102 7.21 -6.43 33.49
C ARG A 102 6.18 -7.42 34.02
N LEU A 103 5.24 -7.85 33.18
CA LEU A 103 4.25 -8.85 33.56
C LEU A 103 4.92 -10.19 33.90
N ALA A 104 5.81 -10.68 33.03
CA ALA A 104 6.53 -11.93 33.25
C ALA A 104 7.39 -11.90 34.53
N LEU A 105 8.05 -10.77 34.83
CA LEU A 105 8.81 -10.60 36.06
C LEU A 105 7.92 -10.61 37.30
N ARG A 106 6.72 -10.01 37.22
CA ARG A 106 5.75 -10.01 38.32
C ARG A 106 5.23 -11.42 38.58
N GLU A 107 4.81 -12.14 37.54
CA GLU A 107 4.34 -13.52 37.65
C GLU A 107 5.43 -14.45 38.22
N GLY A 108 6.68 -14.28 37.78
CA GLY A 108 7.82 -15.02 38.33
C GLY A 108 8.10 -14.70 39.79
N ALA A 109 7.98 -13.43 40.21
CA ALA A 109 8.14 -13.03 41.60
C ALA A 109 7.02 -13.58 42.50
N GLU A 110 5.77 -13.55 42.04
CA GLU A 110 4.62 -14.11 42.76
C GLU A 110 4.74 -15.64 42.90
N ALA A 111 5.19 -16.34 41.85
CA ALA A 111 5.45 -17.77 41.90
C ALA A 111 6.61 -18.13 42.85
N SER A 112 7.64 -17.27 42.92
CA SER A 112 8.77 -17.46 43.85
C SER A 112 8.41 -17.17 45.31
N ALA A 113 7.40 -16.33 45.58
CA ALA A 113 6.95 -16.00 46.94
C ALA A 113 5.97 -17.03 47.52
N ALA A 114 5.41 -17.91 46.68
CA ALA A 114 4.45 -18.95 47.07
C ALA A 114 5.10 -20.32 47.37
N ASN A 115 6.42 -20.46 47.19
CA ASN A 115 7.23 -21.63 47.53
C ASN A 115 8.10 -21.36 48.76
#